data_AF-Q9F3R8-F1
#
_entry.id   AF-Q9F3R8-F1
#
_cell.length_a   1.000
_cell.length_b   1.000
_cell.length_c   1.000
_cell.angle_alpha   90.00
_cell.angle_beta   90.00
_cell.angle_gamma   90.00
#
_symmetry.space_group_name_H-M   'P 1'
#
loop_
_entity.id
_entity.type
_entity.pdbx_description
1 polymer ?
#
loop_
_entity_poly.entity_id
_entity_poly.type
_entity_poly.pdbx_seq_one_letter_code
_entity_poly.pdbx_strand_id
1 'polypeptide(L)'
;MDWATVAVRFASYLDLAALFGLPLFALYALRQEERRSPIGASFATLCKVAATLGIVLSFVTSPSWQGHDGAASYTELQGHVFEMIVTGTAFGTAWIVRVVALFLCLLAALFLRNRPLSQFSAITGGAAFALATLAWGGHGAMDDGVKGYIHLASDIAHLIAAGAWFGALIAFVVLSRTAATPNKVALLSRTSNGFAQVGTMVVATLVVTGVVNYWMIIGLQLPELSLASYGGLLLFKLALFGIMLLLAAANRFHLSPQLEHAVRTGDHVVAVRTLQRDLTIETGAATLILILVASLGILSPMQM
;
A
#
# COMPACT_ATOMS: atom_id res chain seq x y z
N MET A 1 17.57 -5.94 16.24
CA MET A 1 16.60 -5.69 15.16
C MET A 1 17.33 -5.93 13.85
N ASP A 2 16.88 -6.89 13.05
CA ASP A 2 17.48 -7.16 11.74
C ASP A 2 16.98 -6.15 10.71
N TRP A 3 17.80 -5.12 10.47
CA TRP A 3 17.47 -4.03 9.55
C TRP A 3 17.35 -4.48 8.10
N ALA A 4 17.97 -5.59 7.70
CA ALA A 4 17.84 -6.12 6.35
C ALA A 4 16.41 -6.67 6.14
N THR A 5 15.90 -7.47 7.07
CA THR A 5 14.52 -7.96 7.02
C THR A 5 13.51 -6.81 7.10
N VAL A 6 13.74 -5.80 7.95
CA VAL A 6 12.88 -4.59 8.00
C VAL A 6 12.84 -3.90 6.63
N ALA A 7 14.00 -3.68 6.01
CA ALA A 7 14.10 -2.98 4.74
C ALA A 7 13.36 -3.71 3.61
N VAL A 8 13.49 -5.03 3.52
CA VAL A 8 12.83 -5.84 2.49
C VAL A 8 11.31 -5.90 2.72
N ARG A 9 10.85 -6.04 3.98
CA ARG A 9 9.42 -5.95 4.32
C ARG A 9 8.85 -4.59 3.97
N PHE A 10 9.53 -3.51 4.34
CA PHE A 10 9.15 -2.14 3.99
C PHE A 10 9.05 -1.97 2.47
N ALA A 11 10.06 -2.39 1.72
CA ALA A 11 10.07 -2.30 0.26
C ALA A 11 8.87 -3.06 -0.34
N SER A 12 8.55 -4.25 0.18
CA SER A 12 7.41 -5.05 -0.29
C SER A 12 6.07 -4.38 0.01
N TYR A 13 5.88 -3.81 1.21
CA TYR A 13 4.67 -3.06 1.55
C TYR A 13 4.51 -1.82 0.66
N LEU A 14 5.59 -1.05 0.49
CA LEU A 14 5.62 0.17 -0.31
C LEU A 14 5.27 -0.13 -1.78
N ASP A 15 5.92 -1.13 -2.35
CA ASP A 15 5.75 -1.54 -3.75
C ASP A 15 4.34 -2.06 -4.03
N LEU A 16 3.83 -2.99 -3.22
CA LEU A 16 2.51 -3.56 -3.43
C LEU A 16 1.38 -2.55 -3.15
N ALA A 17 1.56 -1.66 -2.17
CA ALA A 17 0.63 -0.55 -1.93
C ALA A 17 0.57 0.40 -3.14
N ALA A 18 1.73 0.75 -3.70
CA ALA A 18 1.81 1.58 -4.90
C ALA A 18 1.19 0.90 -6.12
N LEU A 19 1.54 -0.38 -6.36
CA LEU A 19 1.05 -1.18 -7.47
C LEU A 19 -0.47 -1.38 -7.43
N PHE A 20 -1.07 -1.45 -6.24
CA PHE A 20 -2.51 -1.54 -6.07
C PHE A 20 -3.21 -0.19 -6.21
N GLY A 21 -2.80 0.80 -5.42
CA GLY A 21 -3.56 2.04 -5.28
C GLY A 21 -3.44 2.97 -6.49
N LEU A 22 -2.31 3.00 -7.18
CA LEU A 22 -2.11 3.88 -8.34
C LEU A 22 -3.03 3.55 -9.53
N PRO A 23 -3.15 2.29 -9.99
CA PRO A 23 -4.11 1.95 -11.04
C PRO A 23 -5.56 2.04 -10.55
N LEU A 24 -5.82 1.78 -9.25
CA LEU A 24 -7.16 2.01 -8.67
C LEU A 24 -7.57 3.49 -8.80
N PHE A 25 -6.65 4.41 -8.47
CA PHE A 25 -6.85 5.85 -8.68
C PHE A 25 -7.16 6.17 -10.16
N ALA A 26 -6.42 5.56 -11.09
CA ALA A 26 -6.67 5.75 -12.53
C ALA A 26 -8.08 5.29 -12.97
N LEU A 27 -8.66 4.30 -12.30
CA LEU A 27 -9.99 3.78 -12.62
C LEU A 27 -11.11 4.74 -12.19
N TYR A 28 -11.09 5.22 -10.95
CA TYR A 28 -12.16 6.07 -10.42
C TYR A 28 -11.97 7.57 -10.69
N ALA A 29 -10.73 8.06 -10.82
CA ALA A 29 -10.46 9.51 -10.89
C ALA A 29 -10.21 10.04 -12.32
N LEU A 30 -9.61 9.22 -13.19
CA LEU A 30 -9.28 9.62 -14.56
C LEU A 30 -10.39 9.23 -15.55
N ARG A 31 -10.63 10.09 -16.53
CA ARG A 31 -11.51 9.84 -17.67
C ARG A 31 -10.80 9.00 -18.73
N GLN A 32 -11.55 8.45 -19.69
CA GLN A 32 -10.99 7.60 -20.74
C GLN A 32 -9.88 8.29 -21.55
N GLU A 33 -10.05 9.57 -21.89
CA GLU A 33 -9.05 10.36 -22.62
C GLU A 33 -7.79 10.61 -21.79
N GLU A 34 -7.94 10.87 -20.50
CA GLU A 34 -6.83 11.13 -19.57
C GLU A 34 -6.03 9.86 -19.29
N ARG A 35 -6.69 8.70 -19.25
CA ARG A 35 -6.03 7.39 -19.18
C ARG A 35 -5.20 7.09 -20.44
N ARG A 36 -5.53 7.68 -21.59
CA ARG A 36 -4.75 7.59 -22.83
C ARG A 36 -3.69 8.69 -22.96
N SER A 37 -3.71 9.69 -22.08
CA SER A 37 -2.77 10.80 -22.09
C SER A 37 -1.38 10.40 -21.55
N PRO A 38 -0.37 11.28 -21.65
CA PRO A 38 0.94 11.05 -21.04
C PRO A 38 0.88 10.74 -19.54
N ILE A 39 -0.09 11.29 -18.80
CA ILE A 39 -0.28 10.99 -17.37
C ILE A 39 -0.64 9.52 -17.16
N GLY A 40 -1.60 9.00 -17.94
CA GLY A 40 -1.97 7.59 -17.92
C GLY A 40 -0.80 6.68 -18.31
N ALA A 41 0.01 7.10 -19.29
CA ALA A 41 1.22 6.38 -19.68
C ALA A 41 2.28 6.36 -18.56
N SER A 42 2.44 7.46 -17.81
CA SER A 42 3.31 7.52 -16.63
C SER A 42 2.81 6.55 -15.54
N PHE A 43 1.50 6.50 -15.27
CA PHE A 43 0.94 5.57 -14.29
C PHE A 43 1.14 4.11 -14.70
N ALA A 44 0.88 3.78 -15.97
CA ALA A 44 1.12 2.44 -16.50
C ALA A 44 2.62 2.05 -16.42
N THR A 45 3.52 3.01 -16.63
CA THR A 45 4.97 2.79 -16.50
C THR A 45 5.36 2.52 -15.04
N LEU A 46 4.84 3.31 -14.10
CA LEU A 46 5.04 3.07 -12.67
C LEU A 46 4.49 1.70 -12.24
N CYS A 47 3.30 1.32 -12.71
CA CYS A 47 2.74 -0.01 -12.43
C CYS A 47 3.61 -1.13 -13.00
N LYS A 48 4.16 -0.97 -14.21
CA LYS A 48 5.08 -1.94 -14.80
C LYS A 48 6.35 -2.09 -13.97
N VAL A 49 6.96 -0.97 -13.56
CA VAL A 49 8.16 -0.97 -12.72
C VAL A 49 7.87 -1.64 -11.38
N ALA A 50 6.76 -1.27 -10.72
CA ALA A 50 6.35 -1.85 -9.45
C ALA A 50 6.05 -3.35 -9.58
N ALA A 51 5.35 -3.80 -10.63
CA ALA A 51 5.12 -5.23 -10.86
C ALA A 51 6.43 -6.02 -11.01
N THR A 52 7.40 -5.48 -11.78
CA THR A 52 8.73 -6.10 -11.91
C THR A 52 9.47 -6.12 -10.57
N LEU A 53 9.48 -5.01 -9.84
CA LEU A 53 10.14 -4.89 -8.54
C LEU A 53 9.51 -5.84 -7.52
N GLY A 54 8.19 -5.92 -7.46
CA GLY A 54 7.44 -6.82 -6.60
C GLY A 54 7.75 -8.30 -6.85
N ILE A 55 7.97 -8.69 -8.12
CA ILE A 55 8.44 -10.05 -8.45
C ILE A 55 9.81 -10.29 -7.81
N VAL A 56 10.76 -9.38 -8.04
CA VAL A 56 12.11 -9.48 -7.48
C VAL A 56 12.08 -9.54 -5.96
N LEU A 57 11.35 -8.63 -5.30
CA LEU A 57 11.19 -8.60 -3.84
C LEU A 57 10.51 -9.87 -3.29
N SER A 58 9.56 -10.45 -4.03
CA SER A 58 8.91 -11.72 -3.65
C SER A 58 9.89 -12.89 -3.66
N PHE A 59 10.86 -12.91 -4.58
CA PHE A 59 11.90 -13.93 -4.58
C PHE A 59 12.97 -13.71 -3.50
N VAL A 60 13.31 -12.46 -3.18
CA VAL A 60 14.20 -12.14 -2.04
C VAL A 60 13.59 -12.56 -0.71
N THR A 61 12.27 -12.44 -0.56
CA THR A 61 11.53 -12.87 0.64
C THR A 61 11.06 -14.32 0.62
N SER A 62 11.50 -15.11 -0.37
CA SER A 62 11.01 -16.48 -0.54
C SER A 62 11.29 -17.33 0.73
N PRO A 63 10.33 -18.16 1.17
CA PRO A 63 10.50 -19.04 2.32
C PRO A 63 11.69 -20.00 2.18
N SER A 64 12.13 -20.29 0.96
CA SER A 64 13.34 -21.09 0.69
C SER A 64 14.63 -20.49 1.26
N TRP A 65 14.70 -19.18 1.47
CA TRP A 65 15.90 -18.52 1.98
C TRP A 65 15.99 -18.50 3.52
N GLN A 66 14.86 -18.70 4.21
CA GLN A 66 14.79 -18.63 5.68
C GLN A 66 15.21 -19.95 6.36
N GLY A 67 15.45 -21.03 5.62
CA GLY A 67 15.89 -22.33 6.13
C GLY A 67 17.42 -22.52 6.19
N HIS A 68 18.22 -21.49 5.94
CA HIS A 68 19.68 -21.61 5.75
C HIS A 68 20.53 -21.41 7.02
N ASP A 69 20.07 -21.83 8.20
CA ASP A 69 20.89 -21.79 9.43
C ASP A 69 21.66 -23.10 9.73
N GLY A 70 21.70 -24.08 8.82
CA GLY A 70 22.52 -25.27 9.07
C GLY A 70 22.64 -26.26 7.91
N ALA A 71 23.86 -26.38 7.39
CA ALA A 71 24.48 -27.55 6.78
C ALA A 71 23.57 -28.68 6.22
N ALA A 72 23.26 -28.64 4.92
CA ALA A 72 23.02 -29.86 4.12
C ALA A 72 23.19 -29.56 2.61
N SER A 73 23.66 -30.56 1.86
CA SER A 73 23.96 -30.50 0.43
C SER A 73 22.82 -29.95 -0.44
N TYR A 74 23.18 -29.03 -1.34
CA TYR A 74 22.33 -28.14 -2.13
C TYR A 74 21.40 -28.79 -3.19
N THR A 75 21.31 -30.11 -3.31
CA THR A 75 20.64 -30.72 -4.49
C THR A 75 19.57 -31.75 -4.17
N GLU A 76 19.57 -32.39 -2.99
CA GLU A 76 18.68 -33.52 -2.71
C GLU A 76 17.57 -33.20 -1.67
N LEU A 77 17.76 -32.23 -0.77
CA LEU A 77 16.70 -31.77 0.13
C LEU A 77 15.73 -30.75 -0.53
N GLN A 78 16.14 -30.16 -1.65
CA GLN A 78 15.56 -28.92 -2.17
C GLN A 78 14.23 -29.12 -2.92
N GLY A 79 13.92 -30.33 -3.40
CA GLY A 79 12.64 -30.60 -4.07
C GLY A 79 11.51 -30.86 -3.08
N HIS A 80 11.71 -31.81 -2.16
CA HIS A 80 10.65 -32.31 -1.29
C HIS A 80 10.33 -31.36 -0.11
N VAL A 81 11.33 -30.69 0.48
CA VAL A 81 11.12 -29.69 1.53
C VAL A 81 10.55 -28.40 0.94
N PHE A 82 10.96 -28.02 -0.28
CA PHE A 82 10.37 -26.89 -0.99
C PHE A 82 8.92 -27.17 -1.37
N GLU A 83 8.62 -28.35 -1.92
CA GLU A 83 7.25 -28.78 -2.20
C GLU A 83 6.41 -28.79 -0.92
N MET A 84 6.91 -29.35 0.18
CA MET A 84 6.20 -29.39 1.47
C MET A 84 5.99 -27.99 2.08
N ILE A 85 6.96 -27.08 2.01
CA ILE A 85 6.84 -25.72 2.57
C ILE A 85 5.97 -24.83 1.67
N VAL A 86 6.09 -24.97 0.35
CA VAL A 86 5.37 -24.15 -0.64
C VAL A 86 3.93 -24.62 -0.82
N THR A 87 3.68 -25.93 -0.83
CA THR A 87 2.33 -26.51 -1.01
C THR A 87 1.66 -26.92 0.30
N GLY A 88 2.42 -27.17 1.37
CA GLY A 88 1.91 -27.61 2.67
C GLY A 88 1.70 -26.51 3.70
N THR A 89 2.03 -25.24 3.39
CA THR A 89 1.79 -24.11 4.30
C THR A 89 0.91 -23.02 3.66
N ALA A 90 0.09 -22.38 4.49
CA ALA A 90 -0.72 -21.24 4.05
C ALA A 90 0.15 -20.08 3.55
N PHE A 91 1.34 -19.90 4.13
CA PHE A 91 2.32 -18.90 3.70
C PHE A 91 2.89 -19.20 2.30
N GLY A 92 3.26 -20.46 2.02
CA GLY A 92 3.74 -20.90 0.71
C GLY A 92 2.71 -20.70 -0.40
N THR A 93 1.44 -21.04 -0.11
CA THR A 93 0.32 -20.79 -1.03
C THR A 93 0.13 -19.30 -1.28
N ALA A 94 0.16 -18.47 -0.24
CA ALA A 94 0.05 -17.02 -0.36
C ALA A 94 1.20 -16.42 -1.21
N TRP A 95 2.42 -16.95 -1.07
CA TRP A 95 3.56 -16.57 -1.89
C TRP A 95 3.36 -16.93 -3.38
N ILE A 96 2.91 -18.15 -3.70
CA ILE A 96 2.60 -18.55 -5.08
C ILE A 96 1.55 -17.60 -5.68
N VAL A 97 0.44 -17.38 -4.96
CA VAL A 97 -0.64 -16.49 -5.40
C VAL A 97 -0.09 -15.08 -5.67
N ARG A 98 0.76 -14.56 -4.79
CA ARG A 98 1.42 -13.25 -4.97
C ARG A 98 2.23 -13.21 -6.27
N VAL A 99 3.12 -14.18 -6.47
CA VAL A 99 4.00 -14.22 -7.65
C VAL A 99 3.17 -14.32 -8.93
N VAL A 100 2.18 -15.22 -8.99
CA VAL A 100 1.28 -15.36 -10.13
C VAL A 100 0.54 -14.05 -10.40
N ALA A 101 -0.03 -13.44 -9.36
CA ALA A 101 -0.76 -12.18 -9.49
C ALA A 101 0.13 -11.03 -10.00
N LEU A 102 1.39 -10.95 -9.56
CA LEU A 102 2.37 -9.98 -10.02
C LEU A 102 2.76 -10.20 -11.49
N PHE A 103 2.95 -11.45 -11.91
CA PHE A 103 3.17 -11.78 -13.31
C PHE A 103 1.98 -11.36 -14.17
N LEU A 104 0.74 -11.63 -13.73
CA LEU A 104 -0.46 -11.18 -14.43
C LEU A 104 -0.54 -9.65 -14.52
N CYS A 105 -0.15 -8.92 -13.47
CA CYS A 105 -0.05 -7.46 -13.50
C CYS A 105 0.97 -6.98 -14.55
N LEU A 106 2.15 -7.62 -14.60
CA LEU A 106 3.19 -7.30 -15.58
C LEU A 106 2.71 -7.56 -17.02
N LEU A 107 2.06 -8.71 -17.26
CA LEU A 107 1.48 -9.03 -18.56
C LEU A 107 0.40 -8.02 -18.96
N ALA A 108 -0.50 -7.63 -18.04
CA ALA A 108 -1.48 -6.59 -18.29
C ALA A 108 -0.81 -5.24 -18.63
N ALA A 109 0.24 -4.87 -17.89
CA ALA A 109 0.99 -3.64 -18.13
C ALA A 109 1.68 -3.62 -19.51
N LEU A 110 2.15 -4.77 -20.01
CA LEU A 110 2.81 -4.90 -21.30
C LEU A 110 1.83 -4.99 -22.48
N PHE A 111 0.79 -5.82 -22.36
CA PHE A 111 -0.03 -6.23 -23.50
C PHE A 111 -1.35 -5.47 -23.63
N LEU A 112 -1.84 -4.82 -22.57
CA LEU A 112 -3.13 -4.11 -22.59
C LEU A 112 -3.00 -2.58 -22.78
N ARG A 113 -1.84 -2.06 -23.20
CA ARG A 113 -1.57 -0.61 -23.32
C ARG A 113 -2.58 0.14 -24.20
N ASN A 114 -3.15 -0.52 -25.22
CA ASN A 114 -4.15 0.07 -26.11
C ASN A 114 -5.58 0.07 -25.52
N ARG A 115 -5.80 -0.64 -24.40
CA ARG A 115 -7.09 -0.75 -23.70
C ARG A 115 -6.91 -0.35 -22.23
N PRO A 116 -6.72 0.95 -21.94
CA PRO A 116 -6.29 1.39 -20.61
C PRO A 116 -7.28 1.07 -19.49
N LEU A 117 -8.59 1.02 -19.78
CA LEU A 117 -9.57 0.58 -18.78
C LEU A 117 -9.33 -0.88 -18.36
N SER A 118 -9.21 -1.79 -19.34
CA SER A 118 -8.91 -3.20 -19.09
C SER A 118 -7.54 -3.38 -18.44
N GLN A 119 -6.54 -2.60 -18.87
CA GLN A 119 -5.20 -2.60 -18.31
C GLN A 119 -5.22 -2.25 -16.82
N PHE A 120 -5.74 -1.08 -16.44
CA PHE A 120 -5.78 -0.67 -15.05
C PHE A 120 -6.68 -1.59 -14.21
N SER A 121 -7.79 -2.09 -14.76
CA SER A 121 -8.66 -3.04 -14.04
C SER A 121 -7.94 -4.35 -13.72
N ALA A 122 -7.24 -4.92 -14.70
CA ALA A 122 -6.48 -6.15 -14.51
C ALA A 122 -5.33 -5.97 -13.51
N ILE A 123 -4.58 -4.86 -13.61
CA ILE A 123 -3.50 -4.55 -12.66
C ILE A 123 -4.07 -4.33 -11.26
N THR A 124 -5.12 -3.54 -11.08
CA THR A 124 -5.74 -3.32 -9.77
C THR A 124 -6.22 -4.63 -9.14
N GLY A 125 -6.88 -5.50 -9.92
CA GLY A 125 -7.33 -6.81 -9.43
C GLY A 125 -6.17 -7.71 -9.00
N GLY A 126 -5.17 -7.89 -9.86
CA GLY A 126 -3.99 -8.70 -9.54
C GLY A 126 -3.19 -8.13 -8.36
N ALA A 127 -3.01 -6.82 -8.32
CA ALA A 127 -2.30 -6.15 -7.23
C ALA A 127 -3.07 -6.25 -5.90
N ALA A 128 -4.41 -6.26 -5.93
CA ALA A 128 -5.22 -6.51 -4.73
C ALA A 128 -4.96 -7.89 -4.16
N PHE A 129 -4.93 -8.94 -5.00
CA PHE A 129 -4.57 -10.29 -4.57
C PHE A 129 -3.13 -10.34 -4.03
N ALA A 130 -2.17 -9.75 -4.76
CA ALA A 130 -0.78 -9.69 -4.32
C ALA A 130 -0.63 -8.98 -2.96
N LEU A 131 -1.31 -7.85 -2.76
CA LEU A 131 -1.28 -7.09 -1.50
C LEU A 131 -1.97 -7.86 -0.36
N ALA A 132 -3.11 -8.50 -0.61
CA ALA A 132 -3.84 -9.30 0.38
C ALA A 132 -2.99 -10.46 0.93
N THR A 133 -2.15 -11.07 0.09
CA THR A 133 -1.29 -12.18 0.53
C THR A 133 -0.28 -11.79 1.61
N LEU A 134 -0.02 -10.49 1.85
CA LEU A 134 0.86 -10.04 2.94
C LEU A 134 0.24 -10.34 4.32
N ALA A 135 -1.08 -10.45 4.43
CA ALA A 135 -1.77 -10.77 5.68
C ALA A 135 -1.37 -12.15 6.24
N TRP A 136 -0.99 -13.09 5.37
CA TRP A 136 -0.49 -14.40 5.78
C TRP A 136 0.92 -14.40 6.35
N GLY A 137 1.67 -13.30 6.19
CA GLY A 137 2.96 -13.07 6.85
C GLY A 137 2.86 -12.21 8.11
N GLY A 138 1.65 -11.96 8.60
CA GLY A 138 1.33 -11.17 9.79
C GLY A 138 0.60 -11.98 10.87
N HIS A 139 0.13 -11.29 11.92
CA HIS A 139 -0.47 -11.93 13.09
C HIS A 139 -1.81 -12.64 12.79
N GLY A 140 -2.55 -12.20 11.77
CA GLY A 140 -3.84 -12.82 11.41
C GLY A 140 -3.78 -14.28 10.95
N ALA A 141 -2.61 -14.77 10.50
CA ALA A 141 -2.42 -16.18 10.18
C ALA A 141 -2.03 -17.05 11.38
N MET A 142 -1.84 -16.45 12.57
CA MET A 142 -1.44 -17.16 13.79
C MET A 142 -2.65 -17.55 14.67
N ASP A 143 -3.84 -17.01 14.41
CA ASP A 143 -5.07 -17.34 15.12
C ASP A 143 -5.84 -18.47 14.41
N ASP A 144 -6.36 -19.45 15.16
CA ASP A 144 -7.14 -20.56 14.61
C ASP A 144 -8.67 -20.27 14.59
N GLY A 145 -9.39 -21.03 13.75
CA GLY A 145 -10.85 -21.03 13.70
C GLY A 145 -11.49 -19.72 13.22
N VAL A 146 -12.71 -19.42 13.71
CA VAL A 146 -13.47 -18.23 13.30
C VAL A 146 -12.73 -16.93 13.61
N LYS A 147 -12.00 -16.89 14.73
CA LYS A 147 -11.20 -15.73 15.14
C LYS A 147 -10.10 -15.43 14.10
N GLY A 148 -9.40 -16.47 13.63
CA GLY A 148 -8.40 -16.34 12.56
C GLY A 148 -8.96 -15.75 11.27
N TYR A 149 -10.13 -16.22 10.82
CA TYR A 149 -10.77 -15.67 9.61
C TYR A 149 -11.16 -14.20 9.76
N ILE A 150 -11.64 -13.78 10.93
CA ILE A 150 -11.99 -12.37 11.19
C ILE A 150 -10.74 -11.50 11.22
N HIS A 151 -9.66 -11.96 11.89
CA HIS A 151 -8.39 -11.24 11.95
C HIS A 151 -7.80 -11.07 10.55
N LEU A 152 -7.72 -12.16 9.79
CA LEU A 152 -7.21 -12.16 8.43
C LEU A 152 -8.02 -11.25 7.50
N ALA A 153 -9.36 -11.29 7.58
CA ALA A 153 -10.21 -10.41 6.78
C ALA A 153 -10.00 -8.93 7.15
N SER A 154 -9.85 -8.63 8.44
CA SER A 154 -9.55 -7.28 8.92
C SER A 154 -8.18 -6.80 8.43
N ASP A 155 -7.14 -7.64 8.49
CA ASP A 155 -5.81 -7.35 7.96
C ASP A 155 -5.83 -7.08 6.45
N ILE A 156 -6.51 -7.92 5.67
CA ILE A 156 -6.65 -7.73 4.22
C ILE A 156 -7.37 -6.41 3.93
N ALA A 157 -8.49 -6.14 4.61
CA ALA A 157 -9.23 -4.90 4.42
C ALA A 157 -8.39 -3.66 4.81
N HIS A 158 -7.62 -3.75 5.88
CA HIS A 158 -6.70 -2.69 6.31
C HIS A 158 -5.61 -2.44 5.26
N LEU A 159 -4.98 -3.50 4.75
CA LEU A 159 -3.94 -3.41 3.72
C LEU A 159 -4.46 -2.83 2.42
N ILE A 160 -5.64 -3.26 1.95
CA ILE A 160 -6.29 -2.73 0.76
C ILE A 160 -6.60 -1.24 0.95
N ALA A 161 -7.16 -0.84 2.09
CA ALA A 161 -7.44 0.58 2.36
C ALA A 161 -6.16 1.42 2.44
N ALA A 162 -5.11 0.92 3.11
CA ALA A 162 -3.81 1.57 3.19
C ALA A 162 -3.17 1.72 1.80
N GLY A 163 -3.23 0.67 0.97
CA GLY A 163 -2.75 0.69 -0.41
C GLY A 163 -3.51 1.70 -1.28
N ALA A 164 -4.84 1.76 -1.15
CA ALA A 164 -5.66 2.75 -1.85
C ALA A 164 -5.27 4.19 -1.48
N TRP A 165 -5.04 4.47 -0.18
CA TRP A 165 -4.56 5.78 0.27
C TRP A 165 -3.18 6.09 -0.31
N PHE A 166 -2.23 5.17 -0.14
CA PHE A 166 -0.84 5.39 -0.55
C PHE A 166 -0.70 5.58 -2.07
N GLY A 167 -1.41 4.78 -2.86
CA GLY A 167 -1.42 4.96 -4.32
C GLY A 167 -2.11 6.26 -4.76
N ALA A 168 -3.13 6.74 -4.03
CA ALA A 168 -3.71 8.06 -4.29
C ALA A 168 -2.71 9.19 -4.01
N LEU A 169 -1.90 9.09 -2.95
CA LEU A 169 -0.81 10.05 -2.68
C LEU A 169 0.20 10.09 -3.82
N ILE A 170 0.63 8.92 -4.31
CA ILE A 170 1.53 8.85 -5.49
C ILE A 170 0.89 9.53 -6.70
N ALA A 171 -0.39 9.23 -6.97
CA ALA A 171 -1.12 9.85 -8.08
C ALA A 171 -1.17 11.37 -7.95
N PHE A 172 -1.49 11.89 -6.77
CA PHE A 172 -1.54 13.33 -6.50
C PHE A 172 -0.17 14.00 -6.57
N VAL A 173 0.91 13.34 -6.12
CA VAL A 173 2.27 13.85 -6.29
C VAL A 173 2.63 13.98 -7.77
N VAL A 174 2.30 12.97 -8.60
CA VAL A 174 2.55 13.02 -10.05
C VAL A 174 1.70 14.10 -10.73
N LEU A 175 0.40 14.17 -10.42
CA LEU A 175 -0.51 15.17 -10.97
C LEU A 175 -0.09 16.59 -10.59
N SER A 176 0.24 16.82 -9.32
CA SER A 176 0.65 18.14 -8.82
C SER A 176 1.99 18.59 -9.38
N ARG A 177 2.97 17.71 -9.56
CA ARG A 177 4.26 18.05 -10.19
C ARG A 177 4.13 18.39 -11.67
N THR A 178 3.11 17.87 -12.34
CA THR A 178 2.88 18.11 -13.77
C THR A 178 1.88 19.24 -14.03
N ALA A 179 1.28 19.83 -12.98
CA ALA A 179 0.26 20.88 -13.05
C ALA A 179 0.81 22.26 -13.45
N ALA A 180 1.36 22.36 -14.66
CA ALA A 180 1.96 23.58 -15.23
C ALA A 180 1.03 24.34 -16.19
N THR A 181 -0.09 23.74 -16.57
CA THR A 181 -1.05 24.31 -17.55
C THR A 181 -2.45 24.30 -16.94
N PRO A 182 -3.35 25.26 -17.29
CA PRO A 182 -4.70 25.33 -16.74
C PRO A 182 -5.46 24.00 -16.78
N ASN A 183 -5.37 23.24 -17.89
CA ASN A 183 -6.02 21.94 -18.02
C ASN A 183 -5.54 20.89 -16.99
N LYS A 184 -4.23 20.88 -16.69
CA LYS A 184 -3.65 19.94 -15.71
C LYS A 184 -3.96 20.35 -14.27
N VAL A 185 -4.05 21.65 -14.01
CA VAL A 185 -4.47 22.18 -12.71
C VAL A 185 -5.96 21.87 -12.48
N ALA A 186 -6.80 22.03 -13.51
CA ALA A 186 -8.20 21.64 -13.46
C ALA A 186 -8.38 20.13 -13.24
N LEU A 187 -7.54 19.29 -13.87
CA LEU A 187 -7.50 17.85 -13.60
C LEU A 187 -7.14 17.55 -12.14
N LEU A 188 -6.08 18.18 -11.61
CA LEU A 188 -5.69 18.04 -10.20
C LEU A 188 -6.83 18.45 -9.25
N SER A 189 -7.43 19.61 -9.48
CA SER A 189 -8.56 20.10 -8.70
C SER A 189 -9.75 19.14 -8.73
N ARG A 190 -10.15 18.66 -9.92
CA ARG A 190 -11.27 17.74 -10.08
C ARG A 190 -11.03 16.39 -9.38
N THR A 191 -9.84 15.82 -9.57
CA THR A 191 -9.49 14.54 -8.95
C THR A 191 -9.33 14.65 -7.44
N SER A 192 -8.80 15.76 -6.93
CA SER A 192 -8.67 16.05 -5.50
C SER A 192 -10.04 16.18 -4.83
N ASN A 193 -10.96 16.94 -5.42
CA ASN A 193 -12.34 17.03 -4.92
C ASN A 193 -13.09 15.70 -5.04
N GLY A 194 -12.93 14.97 -6.16
CA GLY A 194 -13.55 13.66 -6.38
C GLY A 194 -13.06 12.57 -5.43
N PHE A 195 -11.88 12.73 -4.83
CA PHE A 195 -11.34 11.78 -3.86
C PHE A 195 -12.07 11.81 -2.51
N ALA A 196 -12.85 12.86 -2.19
CA ALA A 196 -13.44 13.00 -0.86
C ALA A 196 -14.28 11.79 -0.41
N GLN A 197 -15.07 11.19 -1.31
CA GLN A 197 -15.88 10.00 -1.00
C GLN A 197 -15.00 8.76 -0.79
N VAL A 198 -14.07 8.51 -1.72
CA VAL A 198 -13.14 7.37 -1.64
C VAL A 198 -12.25 7.47 -0.40
N GLY A 199 -11.68 8.65 -0.14
CA GLY A 199 -10.89 8.94 1.04
C GLY A 199 -11.66 8.73 2.34
N THR A 200 -12.95 9.10 2.39
CA THR A 200 -13.80 8.82 3.57
C THR A 200 -13.97 7.32 3.80
N MET A 201 -14.23 6.54 2.75
CA MET A 201 -14.35 5.08 2.83
C MET A 201 -13.04 4.43 3.28
N VAL A 202 -11.91 4.89 2.74
CA VAL A 202 -10.56 4.44 3.09
C VAL A 202 -10.28 4.73 4.57
N VAL A 203 -10.50 5.95 5.04
CA VAL A 203 -10.31 6.34 6.45
C VAL A 203 -11.19 5.51 7.37
N ALA A 204 -12.49 5.39 7.06
CA ALA A 204 -13.42 4.60 7.87
C ALA A 204 -12.97 3.13 7.96
N THR A 205 -12.55 2.55 6.84
CA THR A 205 -12.04 1.17 6.80
C THR A 205 -10.79 1.03 7.66
N LEU A 206 -9.82 1.95 7.56
CA LEU A 206 -8.59 1.91 8.36
C LEU A 206 -8.84 2.05 9.85
N VAL A 207 -9.77 2.91 10.25
CA VAL A 207 -10.14 3.10 11.66
C VAL A 207 -10.79 1.84 12.20
N VAL A 208 -11.81 1.32 11.52
CA VAL A 208 -12.54 0.12 11.97
C VAL A 208 -11.61 -1.09 12.04
N THR A 209 -10.89 -1.38 10.95
CA THR A 209 -9.96 -2.52 10.90
C THR A 209 -8.77 -2.33 11.84
N GLY A 210 -8.30 -1.09 12.03
CA GLY A 210 -7.23 -0.78 12.97
C GLY A 210 -7.62 -1.05 14.43
N VAL A 211 -8.83 -0.69 14.83
CA VAL A 211 -9.38 -1.00 16.17
C VAL A 211 -9.55 -2.51 16.35
N VAL A 212 -10.09 -3.17 15.34
CA VAL A 212 -10.31 -4.64 15.32
C VAL A 212 -8.97 -5.39 15.43
N ASN A 213 -7.96 -4.99 14.67
CA ASN A 213 -6.61 -5.56 14.72
C ASN A 213 -5.93 -5.28 16.06
N TYR A 214 -6.05 -4.06 16.59
CA TYR A 214 -5.51 -3.71 17.90
C TYR A 214 -6.07 -4.63 19.00
N TRP A 215 -7.39 -4.79 19.04
CA TRP A 215 -8.05 -5.68 19.99
C TRP A 215 -7.54 -7.11 19.83
N MET A 216 -7.49 -7.63 18.60
CA MET A 216 -7.10 -9.03 18.40
C MET A 216 -5.64 -9.33 18.74
N ILE A 217 -4.74 -8.35 18.60
CA ILE A 217 -3.31 -8.52 18.89
C ILE A 217 -2.99 -8.26 20.38
N ILE A 218 -3.45 -7.14 20.95
CA ILE A 218 -3.08 -6.70 22.32
C ILE A 218 -4.19 -6.96 23.34
N GLY A 219 -5.46 -7.01 22.92
CA GLY A 219 -6.59 -7.03 23.83
C GLY A 219 -6.83 -5.66 24.50
N LEU A 220 -7.31 -5.68 25.74
CA LEU A 220 -7.63 -4.47 26.53
C LEU A 220 -6.45 -3.93 27.36
N GLN A 221 -5.24 -4.42 27.10
CA GLN A 221 -4.06 -4.08 27.89
C GLN A 221 -3.42 -2.78 27.41
N LEU A 222 -2.93 -1.95 28.35
CA LEU A 222 -2.20 -0.74 28.00
C LEU A 222 -0.80 -1.12 27.48
N PRO A 223 -0.39 -0.63 26.30
CA PRO A 223 0.93 -0.95 25.76
C PRO A 223 2.03 -0.30 26.60
N GLU A 224 3.20 -0.96 26.67
CA GLU A 224 4.41 -0.31 27.19
C GLU A 224 4.76 0.95 26.39
N LEU A 225 5.14 2.02 27.07
CA LEU A 225 5.37 3.35 26.47
C LEU A 225 6.77 3.53 25.87
N SER A 226 7.65 2.52 25.95
CA SER A 226 9.00 2.62 25.40
C SER A 226 8.98 2.62 23.87
N LEU A 227 9.63 3.59 23.22
CA LEU A 227 9.75 3.63 21.75
C LEU A 227 10.51 2.42 21.17
N ALA A 228 11.21 1.65 22.01
CA ALA A 228 11.86 0.40 21.61
C ALA A 228 10.91 -0.82 21.70
N SER A 229 9.74 -0.68 22.33
CA SER A 229 8.76 -1.75 22.48
C SER A 229 7.72 -1.72 21.35
N TYR A 230 7.00 -2.84 21.20
CA TYR A 230 5.86 -2.93 20.29
C TYR A 230 4.83 -1.82 20.56
N GLY A 231 4.55 -1.57 21.84
CA GLY A 231 3.58 -0.57 22.28
C GLY A 231 3.95 0.87 21.90
N GLY A 232 5.21 1.27 22.11
CA GLY A 232 5.66 2.63 21.76
C GLY A 232 5.68 2.87 20.25
N LEU A 233 6.13 1.89 19.45
CA LEU A 233 6.08 2.01 17.99
C LEU A 233 4.64 2.07 17.47
N LEU A 234 3.71 1.32 18.07
CA LEU A 234 2.30 1.37 17.74
C LEU A 234 1.69 2.75 18.08
N LEU A 235 1.96 3.28 19.27
CA LEU A 235 1.51 4.63 19.65
C LEU A 235 2.05 5.70 18.71
N PHE A 236 3.31 5.58 18.30
CA PHE A 236 3.90 6.49 17.32
C PHE A 236 3.22 6.38 15.96
N LYS A 237 2.91 5.15 15.49
CA LYS A 237 2.11 4.93 14.28
C LYS A 237 0.73 5.59 14.38
N LEU A 238 0.05 5.48 15.52
CA LEU A 238 -1.26 6.09 15.75
C LEU A 238 -1.20 7.63 15.79
N ALA A 239 -0.16 8.20 16.40
CA ALA A 239 0.06 9.65 16.40
C ALA A 239 0.28 10.17 14.97
N LEU A 240 1.11 9.49 14.16
CA LEU A 240 1.31 9.83 12.75
C LEU A 240 0.00 9.70 11.95
N PHE A 241 -0.78 8.66 12.21
CA PHE A 241 -2.08 8.49 11.57
C PHE A 241 -3.04 9.64 11.93
N GLY A 242 -3.07 10.06 13.20
CA GLY A 242 -3.84 11.24 13.63
C GLY A 242 -3.42 12.53 12.92
N ILE A 243 -2.11 12.75 12.77
CA ILE A 243 -1.59 13.89 11.99
C ILE A 243 -2.04 13.79 10.53
N MET A 244 -1.96 12.61 9.91
CA MET A 244 -2.43 12.40 8.54
C MET A 244 -3.93 12.66 8.37
N LEU A 245 -4.76 12.34 9.37
CA LEU A 245 -6.19 12.66 9.34
C LEU A 245 -6.43 14.17 9.37
N LEU A 246 -5.64 14.92 10.15
CA LEU A 246 -5.72 16.39 10.19
C LEU A 246 -5.29 17.01 8.86
N LEU A 247 -4.20 16.50 8.26
CA LEU A 247 -3.75 16.92 6.93
C LEU A 247 -4.81 16.60 5.86
N ALA A 248 -5.36 15.38 5.87
CA ALA A 248 -6.41 14.98 4.93
C ALA A 248 -7.68 15.85 5.08
N ALA A 249 -8.04 16.22 6.31
CA ALA A 249 -9.13 17.16 6.57
C ALA A 249 -8.79 18.57 6.06
N ALA A 250 -7.58 19.07 6.27
CA ALA A 250 -7.12 20.34 5.72
C ALA A 250 -7.15 20.33 4.18
N ASN A 251 -6.70 19.24 3.56
CA ASN A 251 -6.77 19.00 2.13
C ASN A 251 -8.21 19.06 1.62
N ARG A 252 -9.13 18.36 2.27
CA ARG A 252 -10.54 18.30 1.87
C ARG A 252 -11.27 19.64 2.03
N PHE A 253 -11.12 20.28 3.19
CA PHE A 253 -11.96 21.42 3.56
C PHE A 253 -11.35 22.77 3.21
N HIS A 254 -10.03 22.85 2.99
CA HIS A 254 -9.34 24.10 2.72
C HIS A 254 -8.59 24.08 1.40
N LEU A 255 -7.67 23.13 1.19
CA LEU A 255 -6.76 23.18 0.03
C LEU A 255 -7.45 22.82 -1.29
N SER A 256 -8.34 21.81 -1.31
CA SER A 256 -9.08 21.42 -2.52
C SER A 256 -10.05 22.52 -2.99
N PRO A 257 -10.86 23.14 -2.10
CA PRO A 257 -11.70 24.29 -2.48
C PRO A 257 -10.89 25.52 -2.89
N GLN A 258 -9.76 25.80 -2.23
CA GLN A 258 -8.85 26.89 -2.63
C GLN A 258 -8.28 26.66 -4.02
N LEU A 259 -7.86 25.43 -4.34
CA LEU A 259 -7.38 25.08 -5.67
C LEU A 259 -8.49 25.23 -6.73
N GLU A 260 -9.73 24.83 -6.40
CA GLU A 260 -10.88 25.03 -7.29
C GLU A 260 -11.17 26.52 -7.55
N HIS A 261 -11.11 27.37 -6.52
CA HIS A 261 -11.24 28.81 -6.67
C HIS A 261 -10.11 29.40 -7.52
N ALA A 262 -8.86 28.98 -7.27
CA ALA A 262 -7.68 29.40 -8.01
C ALA A 262 -7.71 29.01 -9.50
N VAL A 263 -8.31 27.86 -9.82
CA VAL A 263 -8.58 27.44 -11.21
C VAL A 263 -9.55 28.42 -11.88
N ARG A 264 -10.56 28.93 -11.17
CA ARG A 264 -11.53 29.89 -11.72
C ARG A 264 -10.95 31.29 -11.92
N THR A 265 -10.07 31.75 -11.03
CA THR A 265 -9.50 33.10 -11.06
C THR A 265 -8.21 33.20 -11.88
N GLY A 266 -7.60 32.07 -12.22
CA GLY A 266 -6.38 32.00 -13.03
C GLY A 266 -5.07 32.07 -12.24
N ASP A 267 -5.10 32.43 -10.95
CA ASP A 267 -3.90 32.47 -10.09
C ASP A 267 -3.73 31.17 -9.28
N HIS A 268 -3.20 30.14 -9.94
CA HIS A 268 -3.11 28.77 -9.41
C HIS A 268 -1.74 28.37 -8.87
N VAL A 269 -0.71 29.21 -9.03
CA VAL A 269 0.67 28.85 -8.67
C VAL A 269 0.82 28.61 -7.17
N VAL A 270 0.27 29.52 -6.35
CA VAL A 270 0.35 29.42 -4.89
C VAL A 270 -0.45 28.24 -4.37
N ALA A 271 -1.68 28.05 -4.87
CA ALA A 271 -2.56 26.94 -4.46
C ALA A 271 -1.93 25.57 -4.77
N VAL A 272 -1.36 25.41 -5.97
CA VAL A 272 -0.66 24.17 -6.35
C VAL A 272 0.56 23.93 -5.46
N ARG A 273 1.37 24.95 -5.15
CA ARG A 273 2.55 24.79 -4.29
C ARG A 273 2.19 24.41 -2.86
N THR A 274 1.14 25.01 -2.30
CA THR A 274 0.65 24.66 -0.96
C THR A 274 0.19 23.21 -0.91
N LEU A 275 -0.57 22.77 -1.92
CA LEU A 275 -1.01 21.38 -2.06
C LEU A 275 0.17 20.42 -2.22
N GLN A 276 1.20 20.78 -3.02
CA GLN A 276 2.41 19.96 -3.17
C GLN A 276 3.16 19.76 -1.85
N ARG A 277 3.27 20.81 -1.02
CA ARG A 277 3.91 20.73 0.29
C ARG A 277 3.15 19.78 1.20
N ASP A 278 1.83 19.93 1.24
CA ASP A 278 0.96 19.09 2.06
C ASP A 278 1.04 17.62 1.63
N LEU A 279 0.89 17.33 0.34
CA LEU A 279 1.07 15.99 -0.23
C LEU A 279 2.45 15.38 0.06
N THR A 280 3.50 16.20 0.08
CA THR A 280 4.85 15.73 0.42
C THR A 280 4.94 15.31 1.88
N ILE A 281 4.35 16.08 2.80
CA ILE A 281 4.30 15.76 4.23
C ILE A 281 3.44 14.51 4.44
N GLU A 282 2.26 14.42 3.83
CA GLU A 282 1.39 13.24 3.92
C GLU A 282 2.08 11.98 3.38
N THR A 283 2.76 12.08 2.23
CA THR A 283 3.51 10.94 1.65
C THR A 283 4.67 10.53 2.55
N GLY A 284 5.38 11.48 3.15
CA GLY A 284 6.44 11.22 4.12
C GLY A 284 5.91 10.49 5.37
N ALA A 285 4.79 10.96 5.93
CA ALA A 285 4.14 10.33 7.07
C ALA A 285 3.65 8.91 6.73
N ALA A 286 3.03 8.71 5.57
CA ALA A 286 2.58 7.41 5.10
C ALA A 286 3.76 6.44 4.92
N THR A 287 4.85 6.91 4.32
CA THR A 287 6.09 6.12 4.15
C THR A 287 6.67 5.72 5.51
N LEU A 288 6.71 6.66 6.47
CA LEU A 288 7.16 6.38 7.83
C LEU A 288 6.27 5.35 8.54
N ILE A 289 4.95 5.44 8.38
CA ILE A 289 4.01 4.42 8.87
C ILE A 289 4.33 3.04 8.30
N LEU A 290 4.66 2.93 7.00
CA LEU A 290 5.05 1.64 6.40
C LEU A 290 6.36 1.09 6.98
N ILE A 291 7.33 1.95 7.30
CA ILE A 291 8.56 1.55 8.01
C ILE A 291 8.23 1.03 9.42
N LEU A 292 7.33 1.71 10.14
CA LEU A 292 6.87 1.27 11.46
C LEU A 292 6.14 -0.07 11.37
N VAL A 293 5.29 -0.27 10.36
CA VAL A 293 4.59 -1.55 10.12
C VAL A 293 5.59 -2.67 9.80
N ALA A 294 6.60 -2.40 8.98
CA ALA A 294 7.65 -3.37 8.69
C ALA A 294 8.44 -3.77 9.95
N SER A 295 8.69 -2.80 10.84
CA SER A 295 9.36 -3.00 12.13
C SER A 295 8.50 -3.78 13.12
N LEU A 296 7.24 -3.39 13.29
CA LEU A 296 6.27 -4.04 14.17
C LEU A 296 6.06 -5.51 13.79
N GLY A 297 6.07 -5.84 12.50
CA GLY A 297 5.89 -7.21 12.02
C GLY A 297 7.04 -8.19 12.36
N ILE A 298 8.12 -7.72 13.00
CA ILE A 298 9.24 -8.55 13.49
C ILE A 298 9.25 -8.60 15.03
N LEU A 299 8.54 -7.68 15.69
CA LEU A 299 8.47 -7.63 17.15
C LEU A 299 7.32 -8.50 17.65
N SER A 300 7.55 -9.21 18.75
CA SER A 300 6.47 -9.91 19.46
C SER A 300 5.62 -8.90 20.24
N PRO A 301 4.28 -8.94 20.15
CA PRO A 301 3.37 -8.07 20.90
C PRO A 301 3.45 -8.28 22.43
N MET A 302 3.89 -9.47 22.86
CA MET A 302 4.14 -9.81 24.25
C MET A 302 5.62 -10.20 24.40
N GLN A 303 6.38 -9.46 25.22
CA GLN A 303 7.61 -9.99 25.78
C GLN A 303 7.17 -10.97 26.88
N MET A 304 7.42 -12.26 26.68
CA MET A 304 7.39 -13.23 27.78
C MET A 304 8.54 -12.95 28.73
#